data_AF-A0A966DKX6-F1
#
_entry.id   AF-A0A966DKX6-F1
#
_cell.length_a   1.000
_cell.length_b   1.000
_cell.length_c   1.000
_cell.angle_alpha   90.00
_cell.angle_beta   90.00
_cell.angle_gamma   90.00
#
_symmetry.space_group_name_H-M   'P 1'
#
loop_
_entity.id
_entity.type
_entity.pdbx_description
1 polymer ?
#
loop_
_entity_poly.entity_id
_entity_poly.type
_entity_poly.pdbx_seq_one_letter_code
_entity_poly.pdbx_strand_id
1 'polypeptide(L)'
;MRMDLSSHITLDRVPKKYYKPENDFEEYNLARYEKLPIAIYEEAKNAAVEIAAEIVEEMLLKQQQGETFVLGISGGVSPLPVYEELVKLHMENNVSFRNLVVFNTYEFYPVLDFAFSNLQMLKEVFLDK
;
A
#
# COMPACT_ATOMS: atom_id res chain seq x y z
N MET A 1 -23.03 -7.29 39.03
CA MET A 1 -22.67 -6.49 37.84
C MET A 1 -21.97 -7.43 36.87
N ARG A 2 -22.48 -7.64 35.64
CA ARG A 2 -21.80 -8.48 34.64
C ARG A 2 -20.73 -7.61 33.98
N MET A 3 -19.46 -7.91 34.24
CA MET A 3 -18.30 -7.10 33.83
C MET A 3 -17.67 -7.57 32.50
N ASP A 4 -18.26 -8.57 31.86
CA ASP A 4 -17.67 -9.24 30.69
C ASP A 4 -18.65 -9.26 29.50
N LEU A 5 -19.23 -8.11 29.20
CA LEU A 5 -20.10 -7.95 28.02
C LEU A 5 -19.28 -7.92 26.72
N SER A 6 -18.01 -7.51 26.79
CA SER A 6 -17.10 -7.42 25.64
C SER A 6 -16.70 -8.77 25.05
N SER A 7 -16.57 -9.83 25.87
CA SER A 7 -16.27 -11.19 25.38
C SER A 7 -17.44 -11.85 24.63
N HIS A 8 -18.65 -11.31 24.78
CA HIS A 8 -19.86 -11.78 24.11
C HIS A 8 -20.19 -10.97 22.85
N ILE A 9 -19.46 -9.88 22.60
CA ILE A 9 -19.51 -9.15 21.34
C ILE A 9 -18.50 -9.84 20.43
N THR A 10 -18.96 -10.84 19.67
CA THR A 10 -18.22 -11.30 18.50
C THR A 10 -18.18 -10.12 17.52
N LEU A 11 -17.06 -9.39 17.50
CA LEU A 11 -16.77 -8.34 16.52
C LEU A 11 -16.51 -8.92 15.11
N ASP A 12 -16.85 -10.18 14.89
CA ASP A 12 -16.31 -11.00 13.81
C ASP A 12 -16.77 -10.58 12.42
N ARG A 13 -17.80 -9.72 12.29
CA ARG A 13 -18.23 -9.18 11.00
C ARG A 13 -18.76 -7.77 11.13
N VAL A 14 -17.89 -6.79 10.88
CA VAL A 14 -18.34 -5.46 10.45
C VAL A 14 -19.14 -5.65 9.16
N PRO A 15 -20.41 -5.17 9.06
CA PRO A 15 -21.17 -5.27 7.82
C PRO A 15 -20.44 -4.62 6.63
N LYS A 16 -20.48 -5.29 5.46
CA LYS A 16 -19.76 -4.85 4.25
C LYS A 16 -20.03 -3.40 3.86
N LYS A 17 -21.26 -2.92 4.05
CA LYS A 17 -21.66 -1.52 3.82
C LYS A 17 -20.80 -0.47 4.53
N TYR A 18 -20.06 -0.84 5.59
CA TYR A 18 -19.19 0.10 6.32
C TYR A 18 -17.77 0.21 5.75
N TYR A 19 -17.41 -0.58 4.74
CA TYR A 19 -16.09 -0.50 4.10
C TYR A 19 -16.12 -0.71 2.59
N LYS A 20 -17.22 -1.26 2.06
CA LYS A 20 -17.49 -1.46 0.65
C LYS A 20 -18.86 -0.83 0.31
N PRO A 21 -18.90 0.49 0.07
CA PRO A 21 -20.13 1.18 -0.31
C PRO A 21 -20.63 0.66 -1.68
N GLU A 22 -21.94 0.52 -1.84
CA GLU A 22 -22.54 0.08 -3.11
C GLU A 22 -23.05 1.25 -3.97
N ASN A 23 -23.06 2.46 -3.41
CA ASN A 23 -23.54 3.68 -4.06
C ASN A 23 -22.88 4.93 -3.48
N ASP A 24 -22.98 6.05 -4.21
CA ASP A 24 -22.38 7.34 -3.89
C ASP A 24 -22.80 7.88 -2.51
N PHE A 25 -24.01 7.57 -2.04
CA PHE A 25 -24.49 8.02 -0.72
C PHE A 25 -23.78 7.29 0.41
N GLU A 26 -23.57 5.98 0.29
CA GLU A 26 -22.80 5.19 1.27
C GLU A 26 -21.33 5.58 1.26
N GLU A 27 -20.74 5.81 0.07
CA GLU A 27 -19.36 6.27 -0.06
C GLU A 27 -19.15 7.64 0.59
N TYR A 28 -20.07 8.59 0.34
CA TYR A 28 -20.05 9.91 0.99
C TYR A 28 -20.13 9.80 2.52
N ASN A 29 -20.94 8.88 3.05
CA ASN A 29 -21.04 8.68 4.49
C ASN A 29 -19.78 8.06 5.08
N LEU A 30 -19.12 7.17 4.33
CA LEU A 30 -17.90 6.51 4.75
C LEU A 30 -16.72 7.50 4.85
N ALA A 31 -16.51 8.33 3.84
CA ALA A 31 -15.39 9.27 3.74
C ALA A 31 -15.73 10.70 4.18
N ARG A 32 -16.82 10.87 4.96
CA ARG A 32 -17.40 12.17 5.30
C ARG A 32 -16.39 13.14 5.91
N TYR A 33 -15.43 12.64 6.70
CA TYR A 33 -14.55 13.48 7.51
C TYR A 33 -13.16 13.66 6.89
N GLU A 34 -12.67 12.65 6.19
CA GLU A 34 -11.31 12.59 5.64
C GLU A 34 -11.17 13.49 4.40
N LYS A 35 -12.27 13.72 3.67
CA LYS A 35 -12.33 14.62 2.50
C LYS A 35 -11.31 14.29 1.40
N LEU A 36 -10.94 13.01 1.32
CA LEU A 36 -10.06 12.43 0.30
C LEU A 36 -10.67 11.08 -0.13
N PRO A 37 -10.34 10.55 -1.31
CA PRO A 37 -10.73 9.18 -1.68
C PRO A 37 -10.21 8.17 -0.65
N ILE A 38 -11.07 7.26 -0.21
CA ILE A 38 -10.72 6.21 0.76
C ILE A 38 -11.24 4.89 0.23
N ALA A 39 -10.38 3.87 0.31
CA ALA A 39 -10.77 2.49 0.14
C ALA A 39 -10.42 1.71 1.42
N ILE A 40 -11.38 0.94 1.94
CA ILE A 40 -11.18 0.09 3.11
C ILE A 40 -11.27 -1.36 2.67
N TYR A 41 -10.24 -2.13 3.00
CA TYR A 41 -10.12 -3.53 2.63
C TYR A 41 -10.22 -4.43 3.86
N GLU A 42 -10.75 -5.64 3.67
CA GLU A 42 -10.84 -6.65 4.73
C GLU A 42 -9.46 -7.13 5.17
N GLU A 43 -8.51 -7.20 4.23
CA GLU A 43 -7.14 -7.65 4.47
C GLU A 43 -6.14 -6.70 3.83
N ALA A 44 -5.00 -6.47 4.51
CA ALA A 44 -3.92 -5.63 4.02
C ALA A 44 -3.36 -6.11 2.67
N LYS A 45 -3.37 -7.43 2.43
CA LYS A 45 -2.91 -8.01 1.16
C LYS A 45 -3.78 -7.57 -0.02
N ASN A 46 -5.09 -7.53 0.15
CA ASN A 46 -6.00 -7.10 -0.91
C ASN A 46 -5.79 -5.63 -1.24
N ALA A 47 -5.59 -4.78 -0.23
CA ALA A 47 -5.21 -3.39 -0.45
C ALA A 47 -3.88 -3.26 -1.20
N ALA A 48 -2.89 -4.07 -0.85
CA ALA A 48 -1.57 -4.02 -1.47
C ALA A 48 -1.57 -4.41 -2.95
N VAL A 49 -2.37 -5.42 -3.32
CA VAL A 49 -2.57 -5.82 -4.73
C VAL A 49 -3.15 -4.66 -5.54
N GLU A 50 -4.19 -4.00 -5.04
CA GLU A 50 -4.81 -2.85 -5.73
C GLU A 50 -3.85 -1.66 -5.84
N ILE A 51 -3.15 -1.31 -4.76
CA ILE A 51 -2.15 -0.22 -4.77
C ILE A 51 -1.03 -0.52 -5.77
N ALA A 52 -0.50 -1.75 -5.79
CA ALA A 52 0.56 -2.14 -6.73
C ALA A 52 0.07 -2.08 -8.18
N ALA A 53 -1.17 -2.50 -8.44
CA ALA A 53 -1.79 -2.41 -9.76
C ALA A 53 -1.92 -0.96 -10.23
N GLU A 54 -2.42 -0.05 -9.37
CA GLU A 54 -2.57 1.38 -9.67
C GLU A 54 -1.22 2.04 -9.96
N ILE A 55 -0.19 1.75 -9.15
CA ILE A 55 1.18 2.23 -9.39
C ILE A 55 1.70 1.79 -10.76
N VAL A 56 1.51 0.52 -11.10
CA VAL A 56 1.98 -0.03 -12.38
C VAL A 56 1.19 0.56 -13.55
N GLU A 57 -0.12 0.73 -13.42
CA GLU A 57 -0.95 1.35 -14.45
C GLU A 57 -0.47 2.77 -14.77
N GLU A 58 -0.33 3.63 -13.75
CA GLU A 58 0.16 5.00 -13.90
C GLU A 58 1.61 5.04 -14.45
N MET A 59 2.47 4.14 -13.98
CA MET A 59 3.85 4.02 -14.48
C MET A 59 3.88 3.67 -15.97
N LEU A 60 3.03 2.73 -16.42
CA LEU A 60 2.94 2.32 -17.82
C LEU A 60 2.33 3.42 -18.69
N LEU A 61 1.35 4.17 -18.18
CA LEU A 61 0.79 5.35 -18.86
C LEU A 61 1.89 6.40 -19.09
N LYS A 62 2.69 6.71 -18.06
CA LYS A 62 3.86 7.59 -18.19
C LYS A 62 4.91 7.04 -19.16
N GLN A 63 5.14 5.72 -19.14
CA GLN A 63 6.06 5.08 -20.06
C GLN A 63 5.64 5.27 -21.52
N GLN A 64 4.35 5.13 -21.83
CA GLN A 64 3.81 5.33 -23.18
C GLN A 64 3.98 6.78 -23.66
N GLN A 65 3.96 7.74 -22.72
CA GLN A 65 4.20 9.15 -22.99
C GLN A 65 5.71 9.49 -23.10
N GLY A 66 6.60 8.54 -22.84
CA GLY A 66 8.04 8.76 -22.79
C GLY A 66 8.49 9.52 -21.54
N GLU A 67 7.63 9.56 -20.51
CA GLU A 67 7.88 10.27 -19.26
C GLU A 67 8.42 9.32 -18.17
N THR A 68 9.21 9.90 -17.27
CA THR A 68 9.67 9.24 -16.05
C THR A 68 8.53 9.20 -15.02
N PHE A 69 8.34 8.06 -14.37
CA PHE A 69 7.44 7.93 -13.23
C PHE A 69 8.27 8.02 -11.94
N VAL A 70 7.98 9.02 -11.10
CA VAL A 70 8.75 9.28 -9.87
C VAL A 70 7.93 8.83 -8.66
N LEU A 71 8.50 7.95 -7.84
CA LEU A 71 7.85 7.41 -6.65
C LEU A 71 8.69 7.64 -5.39
N GLY A 72 8.09 8.29 -4.39
CA GLY A 72 8.65 8.33 -3.04
C GLY A 72 8.26 7.08 -2.27
N ILE A 73 9.24 6.32 -1.76
CA ILE A 73 9.01 5.12 -0.97
C ILE A 73 9.64 5.22 0.42
N SER A 74 9.17 4.40 1.35
CA SER A 74 9.60 4.42 2.74
C SER A 74 9.87 3.02 3.23
N GLY A 75 10.72 2.90 4.26
CA GLY A 75 10.80 1.67 5.03
C GLY A 75 9.53 1.37 5.82
N GLY A 76 9.53 0.24 6.54
CA GLY A 76 8.48 -0.18 7.46
C GLY A 76 7.64 -1.37 6.99
N VAL A 77 6.85 -1.90 7.92
CA VAL A 77 6.04 -3.11 7.71
C VAL A 77 4.75 -2.88 6.92
N SER A 78 4.19 -1.67 7.00
CA SER A 78 2.93 -1.34 6.31
C SER A 78 3.05 -1.34 4.78
N PRO A 79 4.10 -0.76 4.15
CA PRO A 79 4.24 -0.80 2.69
C PRO A 79 4.84 -2.11 2.16
N LEU A 80 5.36 -2.99 3.03
CA LEU A 80 6.02 -4.23 2.62
C LEU A 80 5.18 -5.09 1.66
N PRO A 81 3.87 -5.34 1.92
CA PRO A 81 3.07 -6.14 1.00
C PRO A 81 2.91 -5.50 -0.39
N VAL A 82 2.97 -4.16 -0.49
CA VAL A 82 2.92 -3.46 -1.79
C VAL A 82 4.19 -3.74 -2.58
N TYR A 83 5.35 -3.70 -1.92
CA TYR A 83 6.63 -4.02 -2.55
C TYR A 83 6.69 -5.47 -3.03
N GLU A 84 6.20 -6.41 -2.22
CA GLU A 84 6.12 -7.82 -2.62
C GLU A 84 5.26 -8.01 -3.88
N GLU A 85 4.11 -7.35 -3.97
CA GLU A 85 3.24 -7.42 -5.16
C GLU A 85 3.87 -6.70 -6.37
N LEU A 86 4.60 -5.59 -6.20
CA LEU A 86 5.35 -4.94 -7.29
C LEU A 86 6.45 -5.86 -7.85
N VAL A 87 7.21 -6.53 -6.98
CA VAL A 87 8.21 -7.53 -7.39
C VAL A 87 7.56 -8.69 -8.11
N LYS A 88 6.42 -9.17 -7.61
CA LYS A 88 5.66 -10.23 -8.26
C LYS A 88 5.19 -9.83 -9.66
N LEU A 89 4.65 -8.62 -9.83
CA LEU A 89 4.27 -8.09 -11.15
C LEU A 89 5.49 -7.95 -12.09
N HIS A 90 6.67 -7.62 -11.55
CA HIS A 90 7.91 -7.63 -12.33
C HIS A 90 8.22 -9.03 -12.87
N MET A 91 8.27 -10.03 -11.97
CA MET A 91 8.75 -11.37 -12.26
C MET A 91 7.74 -12.21 -13.05
N GLU A 92 6.45 -12.15 -12.70
CA GLU A 92 5.41 -12.99 -13.30
C GLU A 92 4.80 -12.35 -14.55
N ASN A 93 4.59 -11.03 -14.54
CA ASN A 93 3.89 -10.31 -15.61
C ASN A 93 4.84 -9.56 -16.56
N ASN A 94 6.16 -9.65 -16.35
CA ASN A 94 7.19 -8.95 -17.13
C ASN A 94 6.97 -7.42 -17.18
N VAL A 95 6.41 -6.83 -16.12
CA VAL A 95 6.25 -5.38 -16.02
C VAL A 95 7.65 -4.73 -15.97
N SER A 96 7.92 -3.80 -16.89
CA SER A 96 9.21 -3.12 -16.93
C SER A 96 9.19 -1.88 -16.04
N PHE A 97 10.10 -1.82 -15.07
CA PHE A 97 10.31 -0.66 -14.19
C PHE A 97 11.36 0.32 -14.75
N ARG A 98 11.66 0.26 -16.05
CA ARG A 98 12.76 1.03 -16.68
C ARG A 98 12.60 2.55 -16.60
N ASN A 99 11.37 3.05 -16.50
CA ASN A 99 11.07 4.48 -16.37
C ASN A 99 10.73 4.89 -14.93
N LEU A 100 10.85 3.97 -13.97
CA LEU A 100 10.64 4.25 -12.55
C LEU A 100 11.89 4.90 -11.95
N VAL A 101 11.71 6.03 -11.27
CA VAL A 101 12.72 6.66 -10.41
C VAL A 101 12.19 6.68 -8.98
N VAL A 102 12.97 6.11 -8.07
CA VAL A 102 12.59 5.96 -6.67
C VAL A 102 13.36 6.94 -5.78
N PHE A 103 12.64 7.59 -4.86
CA PHE A 103 13.23 8.38 -3.77
C PHE A 103 12.95 7.71 -2.43
N ASN A 104 14.01 7.40 -1.67
CA ASN A 104 13.84 7.05 -0.26
C ASN A 104 13.46 8.32 0.53
N THR A 105 12.30 8.29 1.18
CA THR A 105 11.70 9.48 1.81
C THR A 105 12.35 9.87 3.12
N TYR A 106 12.96 8.94 3.86
CA TYR A 106 13.69 9.24 5.09
C TYR A 106 14.72 8.15 5.43
N GLU A 107 15.69 8.51 6.27
CA GLU A 107 16.68 7.58 6.82
C GLU A 107 17.00 7.97 8.27
N PHE A 108 17.44 6.99 9.07
CA PHE A 108 17.86 7.22 10.45
C PHE A 108 19.23 7.91 10.49
N TYR A 109 19.41 8.89 11.38
CA TYR A 109 20.68 9.61 11.55
C TYR A 109 21.12 9.67 13.02
N PRO A 110 22.36 9.27 13.35
CA PRO A 110 23.30 8.55 12.48
C PRO A 110 22.81 7.12 12.19
N VAL A 111 23.19 6.56 11.04
CA VAL A 111 23.01 5.12 10.77
C VAL A 111 24.05 4.37 11.60
N LEU A 112 23.65 3.92 12.80
CA LEU A 112 24.54 3.20 13.71
C LEU A 112 24.70 1.73 13.33
N ASP A 113 23.63 1.14 12.80
CA ASP A 113 23.59 -0.24 12.33
C ASP A 113 22.76 -0.29 11.04
N PHE A 114 23.37 -0.83 9.98
CA PHE A 114 22.75 -0.96 8.66
C PHE A 114 21.53 -1.89 8.66
N ALA A 115 21.41 -2.79 9.64
CA ALA A 115 20.21 -3.62 9.80
C ALA A 115 18.94 -2.79 10.05
N PHE A 116 19.07 -1.55 10.54
CA PHE A 116 17.96 -0.62 10.74
C PHE A 116 17.88 0.46 9.66
N SER A 117 18.72 0.41 8.62
CA SER A 117 18.64 1.36 7.51
C SER A 117 17.39 1.11 6.66
N ASN A 118 16.63 2.17 6.40
CA ASN A 118 15.52 2.11 5.47
C ASN A 118 15.99 1.75 4.06
N LEU A 119 17.10 2.34 3.61
CA LEU A 119 17.63 2.02 2.28
C LEU A 119 18.02 0.54 2.17
N GLN A 120 18.64 -0.02 3.21
CA GLN A 120 19.01 -1.44 3.22
C GLN A 120 17.76 -2.33 3.16
N MET A 121 16.75 -2.05 3.98
CA MET A 121 15.48 -2.77 3.94
C MET A 121 14.83 -2.69 2.55
N LEU A 122 14.78 -1.50 1.93
CA LEU A 122 14.19 -1.30 0.60
C LEU A 122 14.90 -2.10 -0.50
N LYS A 123 16.23 -2.21 -0.43
CA LYS A 123 17.01 -3.06 -1.33
C LYS A 123 16.64 -4.53 -1.17
N GLU A 124 16.57 -5.00 0.07
CA GLU A 124 16.29 -6.39 0.38
C GLU A 124 14.89 -6.85 -0.02
N VAL A 125 13.91 -5.94 -0.04
CA VAL A 125 12.51 -6.29 -0.30
C VAL A 125 12.03 -5.90 -1.69
N PHE A 126 12.64 -4.91 -2.34
CA PHE A 126 12.15 -4.36 -3.61
C PHE A 126 13.24 -4.07 -4.63
N LEU A 127 14.22 -3.22 -4.30
CA LEU A 127 15.06 -2.58 -5.32
C LEU A 127 16.08 -3.51 -5.97
N ASP A 128 16.54 -4.53 -5.26
CA ASP A 128 17.53 -5.51 -5.76
C ASP A 128 16.86 -6.85 -6.15
N LYS A 129 15.54 -6.86 -6.39
CA LYS A 129 14.76 -8.04 -6.79
C LYS A 129 14.58 -8.18 -8.29
#